data_AF-A0A950YEA6-F1
#
_entry.id   AF-A0A950YEA6-F1
#
_cell.length_a   1.000
_cell.length_b   1.000
_cell.length_c   1.000
_cell.angle_alpha   90.00
_cell.angle_beta   90.00
_cell.angle_gamma   90.00
#
_symmetry.space_group_name_H-M   'P 1'
#
loop_
_entity.id
_entity.type
_entity.pdbx_description
1 polymer ?
#
loop_
_entity_poly.entity_id
_entity_poly.type
_entity_poly.pdbx_seq_one_letter_code
_entity_poly.pdbx_strand_id
1 'polypeptide(L)'
;ALLVSPLVRRGSTSSSLLGADFFFDHTSIIKTIFTRFCQSDGQIPALTARTAASNHLGHLLTDGSPRADLPDHSPAARVLTDWRAKWAEARFTDPVAEANPPRVLTEFQNGFYETARILREAGLPGAHP
;
A
#
# COMPACT_ATOMS: atom_id res chain seq x y z
N ALA A 1 0.49 -4.34 -4.73
CA ALA A 1 0.75 -4.05 -3.31
C ALA A 1 1.45 -2.70 -3.19
N LEU A 2 1.31 -1.99 -2.07
CA LEU A 2 2.03 -0.74 -1.81
C LEU A 2 2.97 -0.95 -0.61
N LEU A 3 4.22 -0.53 -0.77
CA LEU A 3 5.20 -0.47 0.31
C LEU A 3 5.52 1.00 0.59
N VAL A 4 5.25 1.46 1.80
CA VAL A 4 5.50 2.84 2.22
C VAL A 4 6.58 2.84 3.29
N SER A 5 7.71 3.45 2.97
CA SER A 5 8.84 3.59 3.88
C SER A 5 9.70 4.79 3.45
N PRO A 6 10.32 5.51 4.38
CA PRO A 6 11.26 6.58 4.04
C PRO A 6 12.56 6.03 3.42
N LEU A 7 12.79 4.71 3.46
CA LEU A 7 13.90 4.03 2.81
C LEU A 7 13.55 3.48 1.42
N VAL A 8 12.35 3.75 0.89
CA VAL A 8 12.00 3.36 -0.49
C VAL A 8 12.28 4.52 -1.43
N ARG A 9 12.89 4.22 -2.59
CA ARG A 9 13.14 5.21 -3.63
C ARG A 9 11.82 5.82 -4.12
N ARG A 10 11.76 7.16 -4.19
CA ARG A 10 10.59 7.92 -4.65
C ARG A 10 10.13 7.46 -6.04
N GLY A 11 8.83 7.25 -6.20
CA GLY A 11 8.21 6.99 -7.51
C GLY A 11 8.66 5.71 -8.21
N SER A 12 9.22 4.76 -7.45
CA SER A 12 9.76 3.52 -8.01
C SER A 12 8.76 2.35 -7.90
N THR A 13 8.93 1.36 -8.78
CA THR A 13 8.23 0.07 -8.74
C THR A 13 9.23 -1.06 -8.58
N SER A 14 8.82 -2.21 -8.03
CA SER A 14 9.70 -3.38 -7.92
C SER A 14 10.30 -3.80 -9.26
N SER A 15 9.51 -3.79 -10.34
CA SER A 15 9.98 -4.13 -11.68
C SER A 15 11.04 -3.16 -12.20
N SER A 16 10.89 -1.86 -11.91
CA SER A 16 11.91 -0.86 -12.28
C SER A 16 13.21 -1.00 -11.49
N LEU A 17 13.15 -1.54 -10.27
CA LEU A 17 14.29 -1.64 -9.36
C LEU A 17 15.04 -2.96 -9.47
N LEU A 18 14.31 -4.07 -9.65
CA LEU A 18 14.80 -5.44 -9.49
C LEU A 18 14.62 -6.28 -10.76
N GLY A 19 13.98 -5.75 -11.79
CA GLY A 19 13.68 -6.45 -13.04
C GLY A 19 12.28 -7.09 -13.06
N ALA A 20 11.82 -7.45 -14.26
CA ALA A 20 10.48 -7.98 -14.49
C ALA A 20 10.28 -9.40 -13.91
N ASP A 21 11.35 -10.17 -13.78
CA ASP A 21 11.31 -11.56 -13.29
C ASP A 21 11.45 -11.67 -11.76
N PHE A 22 11.52 -10.53 -11.07
CA PHE A 22 11.63 -10.49 -9.61
C PHE A 22 10.25 -10.35 -8.96
N PHE A 23 9.72 -11.48 -8.51
CA PHE A 23 8.37 -11.55 -7.95
C PHE A 23 8.35 -11.52 -6.42
N PHE A 24 7.30 -10.91 -5.89
CA PHE A 24 6.93 -10.98 -4.48
C PHE A 24 5.58 -11.66 -4.35
N ASP A 25 5.43 -12.49 -3.34
CA ASP A 25 4.16 -13.12 -2.98
C ASP A 25 3.76 -12.74 -1.54
N HIS A 26 2.61 -13.24 -1.07
CA HIS A 26 2.18 -12.93 0.30
C HIS A 26 3.17 -13.42 1.36
N THR A 27 3.94 -14.49 1.09
CA THR A 27 4.94 -14.99 2.04
C THR A 27 6.20 -14.14 2.08
N SER A 28 6.42 -13.25 1.10
CA SER A 28 7.48 -12.24 1.15
C SER A 28 7.38 -11.33 2.38
N ILE A 29 6.16 -11.04 2.84
CA ILE A 29 5.92 -10.27 4.07
C ILE A 29 6.41 -11.08 5.28
N ILE A 30 6.02 -12.35 5.35
CA ILE A 30 6.41 -13.26 6.45
C ILE A 30 7.93 -13.44 6.48
N LYS A 31 8.55 -13.70 5.33
CA LYS A 31 10.01 -13.82 5.22
C LYS A 31 10.70 -12.56 5.71
N THR A 32 10.18 -11.38 5.37
CA THR A 32 10.70 -10.09 5.84
C THR A 32 10.59 -9.96 7.36
N ILE A 33 9.46 -10.34 7.95
CA ILE A 33 9.27 -10.25 9.41
C ILE A 33 10.29 -11.12 10.12
N PHE A 34 10.44 -12.38 9.69
CA PHE A 34 11.33 -13.31 10.36
C PHE A 34 12.80 -12.91 10.22
N THR A 35 13.22 -12.44 9.04
CA THR A 35 14.61 -12.04 8.82
C THR A 35 14.98 -10.72 9.48
N ARG A 36 14.03 -9.79 9.65
CA ARG A 36 14.32 -8.45 10.22
C ARG A 36 14.01 -8.31 11.70
N PHE A 37 12.98 -8.97 12.21
CA PHE A 37 12.45 -8.70 13.55
C PHE A 37 12.46 -9.90 14.48
N CYS A 38 12.58 -11.13 13.95
CA CYS A 38 12.61 -12.34 14.77
C CYS A 38 14.01 -12.94 14.90
N GLN A 39 15.05 -12.19 14.54
CA GLN A 39 16.41 -12.63 14.72
C GLN A 39 16.77 -12.62 16.21
N SER A 40 17.28 -13.73 16.72
CA SER A 40 17.77 -13.90 18.09
C SER A 40 19.09 -14.66 18.02
N ASP A 41 20.16 -14.12 18.61
CA ASP A 41 21.49 -14.73 18.65
C ASP A 41 22.03 -15.20 17.28
N GLY A 42 21.75 -14.44 16.20
CA GLY A 42 22.19 -14.81 14.86
C GLY A 42 21.22 -15.74 14.11
N GLN A 43 20.19 -16.26 14.77
CA GLN A 43 19.27 -17.25 14.20
C GLN A 43 17.90 -16.63 13.91
N ILE A 44 17.24 -17.12 12.87
CA ILE A 44 15.84 -16.80 12.55
C ILE A 44 14.99 -18.06 12.76
N PRO A 45 13.67 -17.92 13.03
CA PRO A 45 12.78 -19.06 13.10
C PRO A 45 12.81 -19.89 11.81
N ALA A 46 12.63 -21.21 11.95
CA ALA A 46 12.58 -22.12 10.82
C ALA A 46 11.47 -21.72 9.83
N LEU A 47 11.84 -21.55 8.56
CA LEU A 47 10.91 -21.20 7.50
C LEU A 47 10.27 -22.46 6.92
N THR A 48 8.98 -22.37 6.59
CA THR A 48 8.36 -23.37 5.71
C THR A 48 8.98 -23.30 4.33
N ALA A 49 8.88 -24.38 3.53
CA ALA A 49 9.45 -24.43 2.18
C ALA A 49 9.00 -23.24 1.31
N ARG A 50 7.73 -22.85 1.40
CA ARG A 50 7.18 -21.71 0.66
C ARG A 50 7.77 -20.38 1.09
N THR A 51 7.80 -20.11 2.40
CA THR A 51 8.39 -18.86 2.91
C THR A 51 9.90 -18.81 2.70
N ALA A 52 10.58 -19.96 2.71
CA ALA A 52 11.99 -20.04 2.38
C ALA A 52 12.26 -19.68 0.91
N ALA A 53 11.40 -20.13 -0.01
CA ALA A 53 11.54 -19.89 -1.45
C ALA A 53 11.19 -18.46 -1.90
N SER A 54 10.40 -17.71 -1.13
CA SER A 54 9.99 -16.35 -1.53
C SER A 54 11.10 -15.31 -1.38
N ASN A 55 11.01 -14.20 -2.10
CA ASN A 55 11.88 -13.05 -1.89
C ASN A 55 11.44 -12.23 -0.65
N HIS A 56 12.34 -11.49 -0.01
CA HIS A 56 11.97 -10.57 1.08
C HIS A 56 11.92 -9.12 0.61
N LEU A 57 11.09 -8.28 1.24
CA LEU A 57 10.85 -6.89 0.81
C LEU A 57 12.05 -5.96 1.03
N GLY A 58 13.04 -6.40 1.82
CA GLY A 58 14.28 -5.65 2.05
C GLY A 58 15.03 -5.24 0.78
N HIS A 59 14.89 -5.96 -0.34
CA HIS A 59 15.50 -5.55 -1.62
C HIS A 59 14.95 -4.23 -2.18
N LEU A 60 13.79 -3.76 -1.70
CA LEU A 60 13.18 -2.51 -2.11
C LEU A 60 13.63 -1.32 -1.25
N LEU A 61 14.39 -1.59 -0.18
CA LEU A 61 14.90 -0.56 0.73
C LEU A 61 16.30 -0.14 0.28
N THR A 62 16.54 1.17 0.21
CA THR A 62 17.86 1.74 -0.01
C THR A 62 18.69 1.64 1.25
N ASP A 63 19.99 1.35 1.10
CA ASP A 63 20.94 1.46 2.19
C ASP A 63 21.14 2.92 2.61
N GLY A 64 21.54 3.13 3.86
CA GLY A 64 21.86 4.45 4.41
C GLY A 64 20.67 5.15 5.08
N SER A 65 20.71 6.49 5.08
CA SER A 65 19.76 7.31 5.84
C SER A 65 18.40 7.40 5.15
N PRO A 66 17.29 7.41 5.93
CA PRO A 66 15.96 7.65 5.39
C PRO A 66 15.88 8.97 4.61
N ARG A 67 15.09 8.99 3.54
CA ARG A 67 14.90 10.19 2.72
C ARG A 67 14.27 11.31 3.55
N ALA A 68 14.84 12.52 3.45
CA ALA A 68 14.38 13.71 4.16
C ALA A 68 13.29 14.48 3.38
N ASP A 69 13.12 14.18 2.09
CA ASP A 69 12.17 14.84 1.19
C ASP A 69 10.75 14.25 1.30
N LEU A 70 10.22 14.23 2.54
CA LEU A 70 8.85 13.81 2.78
C LEU A 70 7.90 14.97 2.42
N PRO A 71 6.92 14.75 1.51
CA PRO A 71 5.93 15.78 1.22
C PRO A 71 5.12 16.11 2.48
N ASP A 72 4.77 17.38 2.66
CA ASP A 72 3.83 17.76 3.72
C ASP A 72 2.43 17.25 3.38
N HIS A 73 2.03 16.18 4.06
CA HIS A 73 0.69 15.59 3.93
C HIS A 73 -0.29 16.13 4.98
N SER A 74 0.09 17.13 5.79
CA SER A 74 -0.77 17.73 6.80
C SER A 74 -2.11 18.25 6.26
N PRO A 75 -2.23 18.78 5.02
CA PRO A 75 -3.52 19.20 4.48
C PRO A 75 -4.46 18.00 4.26
N ALA A 76 -3.96 16.92 3.66
CA ALA A 76 -4.74 15.71 3.43
C ALA A 76 -5.13 15.02 4.75
N ALA A 77 -4.21 14.98 5.71
CA ALA A 77 -4.46 14.46 7.05
C ALA A 77 -5.56 15.26 7.78
N ARG A 78 -5.58 16.60 7.60
CA ARG A 78 -6.63 17.47 8.14
C ARG A 78 -7.99 17.17 7.53
N VAL A 79 -8.08 17.07 6.21
CA VAL A 79 -9.33 16.70 5.51
C VAL A 79 -9.88 15.37 6.02
N LEU A 80 -9.01 14.36 6.19
CA LEU A 80 -9.41 13.05 6.74
C LEU A 80 -9.83 13.12 8.21
N THR A 81 -9.14 13.92 9.01
CA THR A 81 -9.46 14.12 10.43
C THR A 81 -10.81 14.83 10.59
N ASP A 82 -11.01 15.92 9.85
CA ASP A 82 -12.26 16.70 9.85
C ASP A 82 -13.44 15.83 9.38
N TRP A 83 -13.22 15.01 8.35
CA TRP A 83 -14.21 14.05 7.89
C TRP A 83 -14.56 13.01 8.97
N ARG A 84 -13.56 12.42 9.63
CA ARG A 84 -13.78 11.46 10.73
C ARG A 84 -14.51 12.08 11.91
N ALA A 85 -14.18 13.32 12.27
CA ALA A 85 -14.84 14.05 13.34
C ALA A 85 -16.32 14.31 13.02
N LYS A 86 -16.61 14.85 11.83
CA LYS A 86 -17.99 15.06 11.36
C LYS A 86 -18.81 13.78 11.30
N TRP A 87 -18.17 12.69 10.87
CA TRP A 87 -18.81 11.37 10.85
C TRP A 87 -19.11 10.85 12.25
N ALA A 88 -18.15 10.96 13.18
CA ALA A 88 -18.35 10.55 14.56
C ALA A 88 -19.50 11.33 15.22
N GLU A 89 -19.56 12.65 14.99
CA GLU A 89 -20.64 13.52 15.47
C GLU A 89 -22.01 13.12 14.87
N ALA A 90 -22.08 12.95 13.55
CA ALA A 90 -23.31 12.53 12.87
C ALA A 90 -23.87 11.22 13.44
N ARG A 91 -22.99 10.29 13.85
CA ARG A 91 -23.40 9.00 14.41
C ARG A 91 -24.00 9.07 15.82
N PHE A 92 -23.70 10.13 16.58
CA PHE A 92 -24.38 10.39 17.85
C PHE A 92 -25.82 10.83 17.67
N THR A 93 -26.13 11.52 16.57
CA THR A 93 -27.49 12.01 16.25
C THR A 93 -28.28 11.00 15.42
N ASP A 94 -27.63 10.33 14.47
CA ASP A 94 -28.22 9.31 13.60
C ASP A 94 -27.29 8.09 13.48
N PRO A 95 -27.65 6.94 14.09
CA PRO A 95 -26.81 5.75 14.10
C PRO A 95 -26.64 5.09 12.73
N VAL A 96 -27.45 5.46 11.72
CA VAL A 96 -27.40 4.94 10.34
C VAL A 96 -26.90 5.96 9.32
N ALA A 97 -26.37 7.11 9.76
CA ALA A 97 -25.82 8.12 8.86
C ALA A 97 -24.76 7.54 7.89
N GLU A 98 -24.99 7.68 6.59
CA GLU A 98 -24.05 7.23 5.56
C GLU A 98 -22.75 8.04 5.59
N ALA A 99 -21.63 7.35 5.73
CA ALA A 99 -20.31 7.95 5.62
C ALA A 99 -20.01 8.25 4.15
N ASN A 100 -20.27 9.47 3.71
CA ASN A 100 -19.81 9.93 2.40
C ASN A 100 -18.37 10.47 2.54
N PRO A 101 -17.33 9.75 2.06
CA PRO A 101 -15.96 10.25 2.08
C PRO A 101 -15.82 11.52 1.21
N PRO A 102 -14.78 12.34 1.41
CA PRO A 102 -14.49 13.48 0.54
C PRO A 102 -14.48 13.04 -0.92
N ARG A 103 -15.37 13.62 -1.74
CA ARG A 103 -15.66 13.17 -3.11
C ARG A 103 -14.73 13.71 -4.19
N VAL A 104 -13.71 14.51 -3.83
CA VAL A 104 -12.74 14.99 -4.81
C VAL A 104 -11.78 13.86 -5.12
N LEU A 105 -12.16 13.04 -6.10
CA LEU A 105 -11.32 12.00 -6.66
C LEU A 105 -10.12 12.65 -7.35
N THR A 106 -8.92 12.10 -7.14
CA THR A 106 -7.73 12.52 -7.89
C THR A 106 -7.91 12.23 -9.38
N GLU A 107 -7.16 12.92 -10.25
CA GLU A 107 -7.18 12.67 -11.70
C GLU A 107 -6.98 11.18 -12.03
N PHE A 108 -6.06 10.52 -11.33
CA PHE A 108 -5.85 9.09 -11.42
C PHE A 108 -7.09 8.27 -11.03
N GLN A 109 -7.75 8.61 -9.92
CA GLN A 109 -8.97 7.91 -9.49
C GLN A 109 -10.11 8.10 -10.49
N ASN A 110 -10.29 9.32 -11.01
CA ASN A 110 -11.26 9.59 -12.09
C ASN A 110 -10.94 8.76 -13.34
N GLY A 111 -9.67 8.76 -13.78
CA GLY A 111 -9.23 7.97 -14.93
C GLY A 111 -9.43 6.47 -14.75
N PHE A 112 -9.19 5.95 -13.55
CA PHE A 112 -9.44 4.54 -13.21
C PHE A 112 -10.94 4.21 -13.28
N TYR A 113 -11.81 5.05 -12.73
CA TYR A 113 -13.26 4.84 -12.79
C TYR A 113 -13.81 4.92 -14.21
N GLU A 114 -13.31 5.87 -15.02
CA GLU A 114 -13.68 5.97 -16.43
C GLU A 114 -13.22 4.75 -17.23
N THR A 115 -11.99 4.31 -17.03
CA THR A 115 -11.48 3.09 -17.68
C THR A 115 -12.31 1.87 -17.29
N ALA A 116 -12.61 1.71 -15.99
CA ALA A 116 -13.47 0.64 -15.50
C ALA A 116 -14.90 0.72 -16.05
N ARG A 117 -15.43 1.93 -16.31
CA ARG A 117 -16.73 2.14 -16.95
C ARG A 117 -16.70 1.69 -18.41
N ILE A 118 -15.69 2.11 -19.18
CA ILE A 118 -15.51 1.74 -20.58
C ILE A 118 -15.38 0.22 -20.74
N LEU A 119 -14.56 -0.43 -19.90
CA LEU A 119 -14.36 -1.89 -19.97
C LEU A 119 -15.65 -2.67 -19.64
N ARG A 120 -16.47 -2.17 -18.71
CA ARG A 120 -17.80 -2.75 -18.44
C ARG A 120 -18.77 -2.57 -19.61
N GLU A 121 -18.79 -1.39 -20.24
CA GLU A 121 -19.59 -1.14 -21.44
C GLU A 121 -19.16 -2.04 -22.62
N ALA A 122 -17.88 -2.39 -22.70
CA ALA A 122 -17.34 -3.34 -23.66
C ALA A 122 -17.63 -4.83 -23.30
N GLY A 123 -18.35 -5.11 -22.21
CA GLY A 123 -18.73 -6.47 -21.81
C GLY A 123 -17.62 -7.30 -21.17
N LEU A 124 -16.52 -6.68 -20.75
CA LEU A 124 -15.42 -7.39 -20.10
C LEU A 124 -15.75 -7.65 -18.62
N PRO A 125 -15.47 -8.87 -18.09
CA PRO A 125 -15.73 -9.20 -16.70
C PRO A 125 -14.88 -8.34 -15.77
N GLY A 126 -15.49 -7.90 -14.66
CA GLY A 126 -14.78 -7.14 -13.63
C GLY A 126 -13.59 -7.92 -13.06
N ALA A 127 -12.50 -7.21 -12.77
CA ALA A 127 -11.22 -7.71 -12.23
C ALA A 127 -10.14 -8.15 -13.23
N HIS A 128 -10.25 -7.80 -14.51
CA HIS A 128 -9.09 -7.82 -15.41
C HIS A 128 -8.47 -6.41 -15.50
N PRO A 129 -7.17 -6.27 -15.16
CA PRO A 129 -6.47 -4.98 -15.16
C PRO A 129 -6.36 -4.37 -16.56
#